data_AF-A0A355VSC7-F1
#
_entry.id   AF-A0A355VSC7-F1
#
_cell.length_a   1.000
_cell.length_b   1.000
_cell.length_c   1.000
_cell.angle_alpha   90.00
_cell.angle_beta   90.00
_cell.angle_gamma   90.00
#
_symmetry.space_group_name_H-M   'P 1'
#
loop_
_entity.id
_entity.type
_entity.pdbx_description
1 polymer ?
#
loop_
_entity_poly.entity_id
_entity_poly.type
_entity_poly.pdbx_seq_one_letter_code
_entity_poly.pdbx_strand_id
1 'polypeptide(L)'
;MIKRYIYRVLKMSTVSAVLIFRRFTTKRLKAFSLVELAIALVIIGLLIGGVLKGQELLESARLKTIITQLNQYRLATNTFVDRYGALPGDYDKASSYLKAGLKDGNNNGIIEGFGLSSSGGAASHEALSFWEHLAAAELLPNNTPPTTKLGGVVTIAHAPLDGMQGHWFIIGSANGNKNDASLLTPLQCLTIAKKLDTEDPFSGNVQMRNGVQKGKGGQCLKDNKILNTATKDPACVLYVKL
;
A
#
# COMPACT_ATOMS: atom_id res chain seq x y z
N MET A 1 12.94 -39.00 -69.92
CA MET A 1 13.14 -37.63 -70.47
C MET A 1 13.28 -36.53 -69.41
N ILE A 2 13.61 -36.86 -68.14
CA ILE A 2 13.68 -35.88 -67.02
C ILE A 2 15.14 -35.64 -66.54
N LYS A 3 16.07 -36.55 -66.83
CA LYS A 3 17.50 -36.40 -66.47
C LYS A 3 18.28 -35.34 -67.29
N ARG A 4 17.69 -34.74 -68.33
CA ARG A 4 18.33 -33.64 -69.10
C ARG A 4 18.02 -32.24 -68.55
N TYR A 5 17.00 -32.08 -67.69
CA TYR A 5 16.64 -30.77 -67.14
C TYR A 5 17.44 -30.40 -65.87
N ILE A 6 17.90 -31.40 -65.10
CA ILE A 6 18.66 -31.16 -63.87
C ILE A 6 20.12 -30.73 -64.17
N TYR A 7 20.71 -31.23 -65.26
CA TYR A 7 22.10 -30.89 -65.64
C TYR A 7 22.29 -29.48 -66.22
N ARG A 8 21.20 -28.74 -66.50
CA ARG A 8 21.29 -27.35 -67.02
C ARG A 8 21.29 -26.29 -65.91
N VAL A 9 20.95 -26.65 -64.67
CA VAL A 9 21.01 -25.75 -63.50
C VAL A 9 22.41 -25.72 -62.87
N LEU A 10 23.23 -26.75 -63.10
CA LEU A 10 24.60 -26.87 -62.58
C LEU A 10 25.68 -26.19 -63.44
N LYS A 11 25.28 -25.49 -64.51
CA LYS A 11 26.20 -24.72 -65.38
C LYS A 11 25.87 -23.23 -65.37
N MET A 12 25.48 -22.69 -64.21
CA MET A 12 25.44 -21.25 -64.00
C MET A 12 26.82 -20.79 -63.54
N SER A 13 27.69 -20.65 -64.55
CA SER A 13 29.00 -20.04 -64.48
C SER A 13 28.93 -18.65 -63.84
N THR A 14 29.96 -18.33 -63.09
CA THR A 14 30.20 -17.23 -62.14
C THR A 14 30.15 -15.80 -62.71
N VAL A 15 29.48 -15.53 -63.83
CA VAL A 15 29.69 -14.27 -64.59
C VAL A 15 28.45 -13.35 -64.67
N SER A 16 27.26 -13.79 -64.25
CA SER A 16 26.04 -12.94 -64.36
C SER A 16 25.59 -12.24 -63.08
N ALA A 17 26.25 -12.44 -61.94
CA ALA A 17 25.89 -11.78 -60.67
C ALA A 17 26.43 -10.34 -60.54
N VAL A 18 27.14 -9.82 -61.55
CA VAL A 18 27.80 -8.50 -61.51
C VAL A 18 26.91 -7.36 -62.02
N LEU A 19 25.74 -7.64 -62.64
CA LEU A 19 24.96 -6.62 -63.36
C LEU A 19 23.61 -6.21 -62.73
N ILE A 20 23.31 -6.58 -61.48
CA ILE A 20 22.14 -6.10 -60.74
C ILE A 20 22.57 -5.28 -59.51
N PHE A 21 23.49 -4.34 -59.69
CA PHE A 21 23.62 -3.20 -58.77
C PHE A 21 22.83 -2.02 -59.37
N ARG A 22 21.50 -2.18 -59.38
CA ARG A 22 20.56 -1.14 -59.77
C ARG A 22 20.78 0.05 -58.82
N ARG A 23 21.14 1.21 -59.36
CA ARG A 23 21.32 2.48 -58.63
C ARG A 23 20.14 2.72 -57.68
N PHE A 24 20.34 2.55 -56.38
CA PHE A 24 19.53 3.24 -55.37
C PHE A 24 19.96 4.71 -55.42
N THR A 25 19.14 5.54 -56.05
CA THR A 25 19.21 6.98 -55.83
C THR A 25 18.90 7.24 -54.36
N THR A 26 19.94 7.43 -53.56
CA THR A 26 19.82 7.88 -52.18
C THR A 26 19.20 9.28 -52.19
N LYS A 27 17.89 9.38 -51.96
CA LYS A 27 17.35 10.63 -51.43
C LYS A 27 18.20 10.94 -50.20
N ARG A 28 18.88 12.09 -50.18
CA ARG A 28 19.50 12.59 -48.94
C ARG A 28 18.37 12.79 -47.95
N LEU A 29 18.08 11.77 -47.14
CA LEU A 29 17.42 11.97 -45.87
C LEU A 29 18.31 12.98 -45.13
N LYS A 30 17.73 14.11 -44.69
CA LYS A 30 18.39 14.95 -43.69
C LYS A 30 18.57 14.06 -42.47
N ALA A 31 19.72 13.41 -42.36
CA ALA A 31 20.12 12.68 -41.17
C ALA A 31 20.29 13.72 -40.06
N PHE A 32 19.70 13.46 -38.89
CA PHE A 32 19.82 14.33 -37.73
C PHE A 32 21.29 14.61 -37.42
N SER A 33 21.59 15.85 -37.01
CA SER A 33 22.94 16.22 -36.60
C SER A 33 23.35 15.41 -35.36
N LEU A 34 24.63 15.02 -35.28
CA LEU A 34 25.18 14.35 -34.10
C LEU A 34 24.94 15.19 -32.82
N VAL A 35 24.99 16.52 -32.95
CA VAL A 35 24.73 17.46 -31.85
C VAL A 35 23.26 17.44 -31.42
N GLU A 36 22.32 17.34 -32.36
CA GLU A 36 20.88 17.26 -32.05
C GLU A 36 20.56 15.98 -31.27
N LEU A 37 21.16 14.86 -31.67
CA LEU A 37 20.97 13.59 -30.96
C LEU A 37 21.69 13.60 -29.59
N ALA A 38 22.85 14.24 -29.48
CA ALA A 38 23.57 14.36 -28.21
C ALA A 38 22.76 15.13 -27.15
N ILE A 39 22.18 16.28 -27.51
CA ILE A 39 21.34 17.06 -26.57
C ILE A 39 20.07 16.29 -26.22
N ALA A 40 19.46 15.60 -27.20
CA ALA A 40 18.28 14.77 -26.93
C ALA A 40 18.56 13.67 -25.89
N LEU A 41 19.69 12.97 -26.00
CA LEU A 41 20.08 11.93 -25.03
C LEU A 41 20.36 12.51 -23.64
N VAL A 42 20.96 13.71 -23.56
CA VAL A 42 21.18 14.40 -22.28
C VAL A 42 19.85 14.74 -21.62
N ILE A 43 18.89 15.31 -22.36
CA ILE A 43 17.58 15.65 -21.82
C ILE A 43 16.85 14.39 -21.34
N ILE A 44 16.83 13.32 -22.13
CA ILE A 44 16.21 12.05 -21.73
C ILE A 44 16.89 11.47 -20.47
N GLY A 45 18.23 11.53 -20.40
CA GLY A 45 18.98 11.08 -19.22
C GLY A 45 18.61 11.85 -17.96
N LEU A 46 18.50 13.19 -18.06
CA LEU A 46 18.10 14.04 -16.94
C LEU A 46 16.64 13.79 -16.52
N LEU A 47 15.73 13.61 -17.48
CA LEU A 47 14.33 13.31 -17.20
C LEU A 47 14.17 11.96 -16.50
N ILE A 48 14.85 10.91 -16.97
CA ILE A 48 14.79 9.58 -16.33
C ILE A 48 15.37 9.65 -14.92
N GLY A 49 16.51 10.32 -14.74
CA GLY A 49 17.11 10.54 -13.41
C GLY A 49 16.17 11.28 -12.45
N GLY A 50 15.48 12.31 -12.94
CA GLY A 50 14.48 13.05 -12.17
C GLY A 50 13.26 12.22 -11.79
N VAL A 51 12.72 11.41 -12.71
CA VAL A 51 11.55 10.56 -12.46
C VAL A 51 11.84 9.49 -11.41
N LEU A 52 13.00 8.82 -11.49
CA LEU A 52 13.39 7.79 -10.51
C LEU A 52 13.45 8.37 -9.10
N LYS A 53 14.05 9.55 -8.93
CA LYS A 53 14.07 10.21 -7.62
C LYS A 53 12.68 10.68 -7.18
N GLY A 54 11.87 11.14 -8.13
CA GLY A 54 10.48 11.56 -7.89
C GLY A 54 9.61 10.42 -7.31
N GLN A 55 9.83 9.18 -7.76
CA GLN A 55 9.10 8.02 -7.25
C GLN A 55 9.39 7.74 -5.76
N GLU A 56 10.66 7.77 -5.35
CA GLU A 56 11.04 7.58 -3.93
C GLU A 56 10.49 8.68 -3.02
N LEU A 57 10.50 9.93 -3.51
CA LEU A 57 9.95 11.08 -2.77
C LEU A 57 8.44 10.95 -2.60
N LEU A 58 7.73 10.53 -3.65
CA LEU A 58 6.29 10.29 -3.60
C LEU A 58 5.95 9.17 -2.61
N GLU A 59 6.71 8.07 -2.63
CA GLU A 59 6.53 6.97 -1.68
C GLU A 59 6.74 7.43 -0.24
N SER A 60 7.82 8.17 0.02
CA SER A 60 8.11 8.75 1.34
C SER A 60 7.00 9.71 1.82
N ALA A 61 6.42 10.49 0.91
CA ALA A 61 5.29 11.36 1.21
C ALA A 61 4.04 10.55 1.59
N ARG A 62 3.73 9.46 0.89
CA ARG A 62 2.61 8.56 1.23
C ARG A 62 2.77 7.97 2.64
N LEU A 63 3.98 7.52 2.99
CA LEU A 63 4.27 7.00 4.34
C LEU A 63 4.11 8.09 5.42
N LYS A 64 4.57 9.31 5.16
CA LYS A 64 4.41 10.46 6.08
C LYS A 64 2.95 10.83 6.31
N THR A 65 2.12 10.76 5.26
CA THR A 65 0.68 10.96 5.38
C THR A 65 0.05 9.94 6.31
N ILE A 66 0.39 8.65 6.17
CA ILE A 66 -0.13 7.60 7.06
C ILE A 66 0.24 7.86 8.52
N ILE A 67 1.50 8.20 8.80
CA ILE A 67 1.96 8.55 10.15
C ILE A 67 1.14 9.71 10.73
N THR A 68 0.94 10.76 9.92
CA THR A 68 0.18 11.95 10.35
C THR A 68 -1.27 11.60 10.64
N GLN A 69 -1.91 10.78 9.80
CA GLN A 69 -3.28 10.31 9.99
C GLN A 69 -3.42 9.49 11.28
N LEU A 70 -2.46 8.62 11.61
CA LEU A 70 -2.51 7.82 12.83
C LEU A 70 -2.44 8.69 14.09
N ASN A 71 -1.59 9.70 14.09
CA ASN A 71 -1.52 10.66 15.18
C ASN A 71 -2.82 11.48 15.30
N GLN A 72 -3.45 11.83 14.17
CA GLN A 72 -4.76 12.47 14.17
C GLN A 72 -5.84 11.57 14.77
N TYR A 73 -5.84 10.27 14.48
CA TYR A 73 -6.81 9.33 15.05
C TYR A 73 -6.62 9.16 16.56
N ARG A 74 -5.38 9.01 17.03
CA ARG A 74 -5.08 8.98 18.49
C ARG A 74 -5.55 10.24 19.18
N LEU A 75 -5.24 11.41 18.61
CA LEU A 75 -5.67 12.70 19.17
C LEU A 75 -7.20 12.83 19.20
N ALA A 76 -7.88 12.43 18.12
CA ALA A 76 -9.33 12.42 18.05
C ALA A 76 -9.94 11.51 19.12
N THR A 77 -9.40 10.30 19.30
CA THR A 77 -9.87 9.38 20.35
C THR A 77 -9.68 9.95 21.74
N ASN A 78 -8.50 10.49 22.06
CA ASN A 78 -8.25 11.10 23.37
C ASN A 78 -9.17 12.30 23.61
N THR A 79 -9.36 13.14 22.60
CA THR A 79 -10.30 14.27 22.68
C THR A 79 -11.73 13.79 22.91
N PHE A 80 -12.14 12.67 22.31
CA PHE A 80 -13.45 12.09 22.55
C PHE A 80 -13.58 11.61 24.00
N VAL A 81 -12.58 10.90 24.51
CA VAL A 81 -12.54 10.46 25.91
C VAL A 81 -12.60 11.64 26.86
N ASP A 82 -11.86 12.72 26.61
CA ASP A 82 -11.86 13.92 27.43
C ASP A 82 -13.24 14.62 27.44
N ARG A 83 -13.99 14.56 26.32
CA ARG A 83 -15.32 15.18 26.20
C ARG A 83 -16.44 14.34 26.79
N TYR A 84 -16.40 13.02 26.60
CA TYR A 84 -17.53 12.14 26.89
C TYR A 84 -17.27 11.13 28.02
N GLY A 85 -16.03 11.02 28.49
CA GLY A 85 -15.64 10.12 29.59
C GLY A 85 -15.65 8.63 29.22
N ALA A 86 -15.74 8.30 27.93
CA ALA A 86 -15.79 6.93 27.42
C ALA A 86 -15.07 6.83 26.07
N LEU A 87 -14.72 5.61 25.65
CA LEU A 87 -14.11 5.40 24.34
C LEU A 87 -15.18 5.54 23.23
N PRO A 88 -14.81 6.09 22.06
CA PRO A 88 -15.70 6.06 20.90
C PRO A 88 -15.96 4.61 20.49
N GLY A 89 -17.18 4.33 20.02
CA GLY A 89 -17.68 2.97 19.77
C GLY A 89 -18.27 2.29 21.01
N ASP A 90 -17.63 2.48 22.17
CA ASP A 90 -18.05 1.94 23.48
C ASP A 90 -19.04 2.87 24.21
N TYR A 91 -19.12 4.15 23.82
CA TYR A 91 -20.02 5.13 24.45
C TYR A 91 -21.50 4.73 24.40
N ASP A 92 -22.14 4.67 25.57
CA ASP A 92 -23.51 4.16 25.78
C ASP A 92 -24.63 5.17 25.50
N LYS A 93 -24.29 6.42 25.17
CA LYS A 93 -25.27 7.50 24.96
C LYS A 93 -25.07 8.23 23.62
N ALA A 94 -24.45 7.58 22.65
CA ALA A 94 -24.21 8.12 21.32
C ALA A 94 -25.50 8.52 20.59
N SER A 95 -26.53 7.69 20.65
CA SER A 95 -27.83 7.90 20.02
C SER A 95 -28.55 9.14 20.53
N SER A 96 -28.30 9.49 21.80
CA SER A 96 -28.99 10.56 22.52
C SER A 96 -28.21 11.88 22.53
N TYR A 97 -26.87 11.84 22.62
CA TYR A 97 -26.04 13.04 22.80
C TYR A 97 -25.18 13.40 21.58
N LEU A 98 -24.84 12.43 20.72
CA LEU A 98 -24.06 12.72 19.51
C LEU A 98 -25.01 12.95 18.33
N LYS A 99 -25.79 11.91 17.99
CA LYS A 99 -26.71 11.95 16.84
C LYS A 99 -27.70 10.81 16.90
N ALA A 100 -28.97 11.12 16.66
CA ALA A 100 -30.02 10.12 16.54
C ALA A 100 -29.69 9.08 15.45
N GLY A 101 -29.94 7.80 15.75
CA GLY A 101 -29.67 6.68 14.85
C GLY A 101 -28.26 6.10 14.93
N LEU A 102 -27.37 6.69 15.75
CA LEU A 102 -26.12 6.02 16.12
C LEU A 102 -26.38 4.85 17.06
N LYS A 103 -25.49 3.87 16.99
CA LYS A 103 -25.50 2.73 17.92
C LYS A 103 -24.79 3.10 19.21
N ASP A 104 -25.45 2.85 20.33
CA ASP A 104 -24.86 2.92 21.66
C ASP A 104 -24.01 1.67 21.92
N GLY A 105 -22.81 1.89 22.47
CA GLY A 105 -21.96 0.85 23.05
C GLY A 105 -22.45 0.44 24.44
N ASN A 106 -21.61 -0.28 25.19
CA ASN A 106 -21.95 -0.77 26.52
C ASN A 106 -21.17 -0.09 27.66
N ASN A 107 -20.23 0.81 27.33
CA ASN A 107 -19.38 1.58 28.23
C ASN A 107 -18.57 0.70 29.20
N ASN A 108 -18.04 -0.42 28.70
CA ASN A 108 -17.24 -1.37 29.47
C ASN A 108 -15.73 -1.13 29.36
N GLY A 109 -15.30 -0.09 28.63
CA GLY A 109 -13.90 0.26 28.38
C GLY A 109 -13.23 -0.58 27.28
N ILE A 110 -13.98 -1.45 26.61
CA ILE A 110 -13.51 -2.34 25.57
C ILE A 110 -14.20 -1.95 24.26
N ILE A 111 -13.47 -1.96 23.14
CA ILE A 111 -14.03 -1.75 21.82
C ILE A 111 -14.13 -3.14 21.18
N GLU A 112 -15.32 -3.72 21.26
CA GLU A 112 -15.58 -5.07 20.81
C GLU A 112 -15.91 -5.18 19.32
N GLY A 113 -15.72 -6.39 18.80
CA GLY A 113 -16.14 -6.77 17.48
C GLY A 113 -15.14 -6.50 16.36
N PHE A 114 -15.63 -6.58 15.14
CA PHE A 114 -14.79 -6.56 13.94
C PHE A 114 -14.62 -5.17 13.36
N GLY A 115 -13.39 -4.87 12.92
CA GLY A 115 -13.05 -3.58 12.31
C GLY A 115 -13.47 -3.41 10.86
N LEU A 116 -13.91 -4.48 10.18
CA LEU A 116 -14.50 -4.45 8.84
C LEU A 116 -15.87 -5.13 8.84
N SER A 117 -16.83 -4.55 8.13
CA SER A 117 -18.11 -5.20 7.83
C SER A 117 -17.91 -6.16 6.65
N SER A 118 -18.16 -7.46 6.86
CA SER A 118 -18.35 -8.39 5.74
C SER A 118 -19.63 -8.02 5.02
N SER A 119 -19.58 -7.98 3.68
CA SER A 119 -20.70 -7.65 2.79
C SER A 119 -22.03 -8.29 3.26
N GLY A 120 -22.92 -7.45 3.77
CA GLY A 120 -24.25 -7.85 4.24
C GLY A 120 -24.44 -7.71 5.75
N GLY A 121 -24.46 -6.47 6.24
CA GLY A 121 -24.92 -6.12 7.59
C GLY A 121 -23.87 -5.40 8.41
N ALA A 122 -24.20 -4.18 8.84
CA ALA A 122 -23.61 -3.57 10.03
C ALA A 122 -24.04 -4.41 11.25
N ALA A 123 -23.49 -5.60 11.41
CA ALA A 123 -23.63 -6.34 12.65
C ALA A 123 -22.80 -5.57 13.69
N SER A 124 -23.48 -4.85 14.57
CA SER A 124 -23.29 -4.92 16.02
C SER A 124 -21.86 -4.94 16.57
N HIS A 125 -20.94 -4.14 16.02
CA HIS A 125 -19.56 -4.09 16.52
C HIS A 125 -19.18 -2.64 16.85
N GLU A 126 -18.69 -2.46 18.08
CA GLU A 126 -18.22 -1.17 18.60
C GLU A 126 -17.03 -0.66 17.78
N ALA A 127 -16.21 -1.57 17.24
CA ALA A 127 -15.11 -1.24 16.33
C ALA A 127 -15.53 -0.52 15.03
N LEU A 128 -16.75 -0.77 14.51
CA LEU A 128 -17.31 -0.01 13.38
C LEU A 128 -17.93 1.30 13.86
N SER A 129 -18.66 1.25 14.97
CA SER A 129 -19.31 2.42 15.60
C SER A 129 -18.29 3.46 16.07
N PHE A 130 -17.04 3.04 16.34
CA PHE A 130 -15.90 3.89 16.69
C PHE A 130 -15.75 5.07 15.72
N TRP A 131 -15.75 4.81 14.42
CA TRP A 131 -15.56 5.86 13.41
C TRP A 131 -16.80 6.75 13.28
N GLU A 132 -17.99 6.18 13.46
CA GLU A 132 -19.24 6.93 13.45
C GLU A 132 -19.33 7.90 14.63
N HIS A 133 -18.94 7.46 15.83
CA HIS A 133 -18.91 8.29 17.03
C HIS A 133 -17.91 9.45 16.89
N LEU A 134 -16.70 9.17 16.40
CA LEU A 134 -15.69 10.22 16.14
C LEU A 134 -16.16 11.24 15.10
N ALA A 135 -16.86 10.78 14.06
CA ALA A 135 -17.41 11.68 13.04
C ALA A 135 -18.57 12.52 13.55
N ALA A 136 -19.46 11.91 14.36
CA ALA A 136 -20.59 12.62 14.95
C ALA A 136 -20.16 13.64 16.01
N ALA A 137 -19.01 13.43 16.65
CA ALA A 137 -18.38 14.41 17.55
C ALA A 137 -17.57 15.50 16.80
N GLU A 138 -17.62 15.53 15.46
CA GLU A 138 -16.88 16.45 14.59
C GLU A 138 -15.35 16.39 14.75
N LEU A 139 -14.83 15.27 15.26
CA LEU A 139 -13.39 15.05 15.45
C LEU A 139 -12.73 14.49 14.20
N LEU A 140 -13.51 13.78 13.37
CA LEU A 140 -13.09 13.29 12.06
C LEU A 140 -14.16 13.60 11.00
N PRO A 141 -13.76 13.77 9.73
CA PRO A 141 -14.69 14.15 8.67
C PRO A 141 -15.57 12.98 8.17
N ASN A 142 -15.15 11.73 8.37
CA ASN A 142 -15.80 10.56 7.79
C ASN A 142 -16.21 9.59 8.89
N ASN A 143 -17.40 9.00 8.75
CA ASN A 143 -18.00 8.05 9.68
C ASN A 143 -17.63 6.58 9.39
N THR A 144 -16.70 6.33 8.47
CA THR A 144 -16.27 4.99 8.08
C THR A 144 -14.77 4.80 8.32
N PRO A 145 -14.31 3.55 8.51
CA PRO A 145 -12.88 3.24 8.58
C PRO A 145 -12.13 3.86 7.40
N PRO A 146 -11.12 4.71 7.66
CA PRO A 146 -10.46 5.47 6.60
C PRO A 146 -9.56 4.57 5.75
N THR A 147 -9.53 4.86 4.45
CA THR A 147 -8.61 4.21 3.51
C THR A 147 -7.27 4.92 3.49
N THR A 148 -6.19 4.14 3.41
CA THR A 148 -4.82 4.64 3.32
C THR A 148 -4.44 4.94 1.88
N LYS A 149 -3.45 5.83 1.67
CA LYS A 149 -2.90 6.12 0.33
C LYS A 149 -2.18 4.93 -0.33
N LEU A 150 -2.01 3.82 0.40
CA LEU A 150 -1.46 2.56 -0.10
C LEU A 150 -2.55 1.54 -0.47
N GLY A 151 -3.84 1.89 -0.35
CA GLY A 151 -4.96 1.02 -0.73
C GLY A 151 -5.45 0.07 0.36
N GLY A 152 -4.92 0.19 1.58
CA GLY A 152 -5.42 -0.53 2.77
C GLY A 152 -6.45 0.27 3.55
N VAL A 153 -6.99 -0.33 4.61
CA VAL A 153 -7.94 0.32 5.54
C VAL A 153 -7.27 0.44 6.90
N VAL A 154 -7.69 1.41 7.71
CA VAL A 154 -7.32 1.49 9.14
C VAL A 154 -8.50 1.06 9.98
N THR A 155 -8.31 0.06 10.82
CA THR A 155 -9.35 -0.46 11.72
C THR A 155 -8.86 -0.45 13.16
N ILE A 156 -9.77 -0.67 14.12
CA ILE A 156 -9.43 -0.80 15.53
C ILE A 156 -9.88 -2.17 16.04
N ALA A 157 -9.13 -2.73 16.98
CA ALA A 157 -9.49 -3.94 17.69
C ALA A 157 -8.91 -3.94 19.11
N HIS A 158 -9.66 -4.51 20.04
CA HIS A 158 -9.13 -4.88 21.35
C HIS A 158 -8.37 -6.20 21.28
N ALA A 159 -7.18 -6.23 21.87
CA ALA A 159 -6.30 -7.39 21.99
C ALA A 159 -6.25 -8.30 20.73
N PRO A 160 -5.80 -7.77 19.57
CA PRO A 160 -5.97 -8.45 18.28
C PRO A 160 -5.16 -9.75 18.15
N LEU A 161 -4.07 -9.88 18.92
CA LEU A 161 -3.11 -10.98 18.88
C LEU A 161 -2.59 -11.28 20.28
N ASP A 162 -2.10 -12.51 20.49
CA ASP A 162 -1.50 -12.92 21.76
C ASP A 162 -0.33 -11.99 22.15
N GLY A 163 -0.35 -11.52 23.40
CA GLY A 163 0.65 -10.59 23.93
C GLY A 163 0.41 -9.11 23.59
N MET A 164 -0.60 -8.78 22.77
CA MET A 164 -1.03 -7.39 22.55
C MET A 164 -2.23 -7.08 23.44
N GLN A 165 -2.02 -6.42 24.57
CA GLN A 165 -3.12 -5.99 25.45
C GLN A 165 -3.58 -4.57 25.10
N GLY A 166 -4.86 -4.29 25.35
CA GLY A 166 -5.47 -2.97 25.09
C GLY A 166 -5.95 -2.79 23.64
N HIS A 167 -6.15 -1.54 23.24
CA HIS A 167 -6.71 -1.17 21.94
C HIS A 167 -5.61 -0.88 20.92
N TRP A 168 -5.76 -1.41 19.71
CA TRP A 168 -4.76 -1.29 18.66
C TRP A 168 -5.41 -0.90 17.34
N PHE A 169 -4.82 0.08 16.67
CA PHE A 169 -5.07 0.33 15.26
C PHE A 169 -4.35 -0.72 14.40
N ILE A 170 -5.05 -1.24 13.40
CA ILE A 170 -4.54 -2.21 12.44
C ILE A 170 -4.52 -1.56 11.07
N ILE A 171 -3.35 -1.52 10.44
CA ILE A 171 -3.15 -0.97 9.10
C ILE A 171 -2.75 -2.13 8.21
N GLY A 172 -3.73 -2.61 7.45
CA GLY A 172 -3.60 -3.74 6.54
C GLY A 172 -4.52 -3.60 5.35
N SER A 173 -4.43 -4.57 4.46
CA SER A 173 -5.37 -4.73 3.36
C SER A 173 -6.60 -5.48 3.88
N ALA A 174 -7.75 -5.24 3.25
CA ALA A 174 -9.00 -5.86 3.66
C ALA A 174 -8.92 -7.39 3.49
N ASN A 175 -9.06 -8.10 4.62
CA ASN A 175 -9.11 -9.55 4.68
C ASN A 175 -10.08 -10.00 5.78
N GLY A 176 -11.10 -10.74 5.38
CA GLY A 176 -12.22 -11.12 6.24
C GLY A 176 -12.71 -9.93 7.07
N ASN A 177 -12.75 -10.13 8.38
CA ASN A 177 -13.27 -9.15 9.34
C ASN A 177 -12.18 -8.43 10.15
N LYS A 178 -10.90 -8.81 9.97
CA LYS A 178 -9.77 -8.39 10.84
C LYS A 178 -8.80 -7.41 10.16
N ASN A 179 -8.93 -7.17 8.85
CA ASN A 179 -8.07 -6.26 8.09
C ASN A 179 -6.57 -6.59 8.21
N ASP A 180 -6.25 -7.88 8.27
CA ASP A 180 -4.92 -8.42 8.56
C ASP A 180 -4.20 -8.95 7.32
N ALA A 181 -4.63 -8.57 6.10
CA ALA A 181 -3.86 -8.90 4.90
C ALA A 181 -2.66 -7.97 4.71
N SER A 182 -1.62 -8.52 4.10
CA SER A 182 -0.39 -7.82 3.73
C SER A 182 -0.68 -6.54 2.93
N LEU A 183 -0.13 -5.43 3.39
CA LEU A 183 -0.25 -4.12 2.74
C LEU A 183 1.10 -3.45 2.51
N LEU A 184 1.97 -3.53 3.51
CA LEU A 184 3.23 -2.80 3.55
C LEU A 184 4.39 -3.74 3.18
N THR A 185 5.40 -3.19 2.50
CA THR A 185 6.69 -3.90 2.39
C THR A 185 7.41 -3.86 3.73
N PRO A 186 8.33 -4.82 4.01
CA PRO A 186 9.15 -4.82 5.22
C PRO A 186 9.86 -3.49 5.49
N LEU A 187 10.40 -2.86 4.43
CA LEU A 187 11.12 -1.59 4.55
C LEU A 187 10.17 -0.41 4.83
N GLN A 188 9.00 -0.36 4.19
CA GLN A 188 7.98 0.65 4.47
C GLN A 188 7.47 0.55 5.91
N CYS A 189 7.17 -0.66 6.35
CA CYS A 189 6.71 -0.96 7.70
C CYS A 189 7.73 -0.50 8.75
N LEU A 190 9.02 -0.82 8.55
CA LEU A 190 10.10 -0.37 9.41
C LEU A 190 10.24 1.16 9.44
N THR A 191 10.08 1.83 8.29
CA THR A 191 10.16 3.29 8.20
C THR A 191 9.04 3.97 8.99
N ILE A 192 7.83 3.42 8.95
CA ILE A 192 6.71 3.91 9.75
C ILE A 192 6.96 3.62 11.23
N ALA A 193 7.34 2.38 11.56
CA ALA A 193 7.59 1.96 12.94
C ALA A 193 8.62 2.86 13.62
N LYS A 194 9.80 3.05 13.01
CA LYS A 194 10.87 3.93 13.53
C LYS A 194 10.46 5.39 13.72
N LYS A 195 9.44 5.87 12.99
CA LYS A 195 8.95 7.24 13.10
C LYS A 195 7.84 7.40 14.14
N LEU A 196 7.08 6.34 14.38
CA LEU A 196 5.99 6.33 15.36
C LEU A 196 6.47 5.89 16.75
N ASP A 197 7.50 5.05 16.82
CA ASP A 197 8.09 4.58 18.06
C ASP A 197 9.61 4.37 17.89
N THR A 198 10.35 4.60 18.95
CA THR A 198 11.80 4.50 19.02
C THR A 198 12.27 3.12 19.46
N GLU A 199 11.37 2.31 20.04
CA GLU A 199 11.70 1.00 20.58
C GLU A 199 11.35 -0.13 19.61
N ASP A 200 12.04 -1.26 19.83
CA ASP A 200 12.05 -2.47 19.01
C ASP A 200 10.70 -2.78 18.33
N PRO A 201 10.66 -3.00 16.99
CA PRO A 201 9.43 -3.23 16.20
C PRO A 201 8.57 -4.45 16.61
N PHE A 202 8.95 -5.17 17.67
CA PHE A 202 8.30 -6.39 18.15
C PHE A 202 7.68 -6.29 19.54
N SER A 203 8.02 -5.27 20.34
CA SER A 203 7.56 -5.16 21.73
C SER A 203 7.04 -3.76 22.13
N GLY A 204 7.19 -2.76 21.27
CA GLY A 204 6.75 -1.38 21.55
C GLY A 204 5.25 -1.10 21.30
N ASN A 205 4.90 0.19 21.29
CA ASN A 205 3.56 0.70 20.95
C ASN A 205 3.27 0.57 19.46
N VAL A 206 4.26 0.17 18.67
CA VAL A 206 4.13 -0.12 17.25
C VAL A 206 4.74 -1.48 16.99
N GLN A 207 3.93 -2.40 16.50
CA GLN A 207 4.34 -3.77 16.23
C GLN A 207 4.04 -4.14 14.79
N MET A 208 5.01 -4.76 14.14
CA MET A 208 4.81 -5.32 12.81
C MET A 208 4.54 -6.83 12.90
N ARG A 209 3.69 -7.33 12.00
CA ARG A 209 3.38 -8.76 11.89
C ARG A 209 3.29 -9.20 10.44
N ASN A 210 3.39 -10.51 10.26
CA ASN A 210 3.12 -11.17 8.98
C ASN A 210 1.64 -11.02 8.62
N GLY A 211 1.36 -10.51 7.43
CA GLY A 211 -0.01 -10.42 6.92
C GLY A 211 -0.52 -11.75 6.39
N VAL A 212 -1.84 -11.95 6.49
CA VAL A 212 -2.57 -13.10 5.96
C VAL A 212 -2.84 -12.85 4.47
N GLN A 213 -1.89 -13.25 3.62
CA GLN A 213 -1.81 -13.13 2.15
C GLN A 213 -2.91 -12.33 1.38
N LYS A 214 -2.47 -11.23 0.74
CA LYS A 214 -2.85 -10.87 -0.66
C LYS A 214 -1.63 -10.27 -1.40
N GLY A 215 -0.60 -11.08 -1.59
CA GLY A 215 0.60 -10.77 -2.38
C GLY A 215 1.51 -12.00 -2.49
N LYS A 216 2.02 -12.31 -3.69
CA LYS A 216 2.78 -13.55 -4.00
C LYS A 216 4.18 -13.66 -3.35
N GLY A 217 4.56 -12.83 -2.38
CA GLY A 217 5.95 -12.69 -1.99
C GLY A 217 6.19 -12.59 -0.50
N GLY A 218 6.70 -13.69 0.08
CA GLY A 218 7.52 -13.70 1.30
C GLY A 218 6.82 -13.42 2.62
N GLN A 219 7.53 -13.72 3.71
CA GLN A 219 7.16 -13.33 5.07
C GLN A 219 7.70 -11.92 5.33
N CYS A 220 6.94 -11.09 6.04
CA CYS A 220 7.43 -9.84 6.61
C CYS A 220 8.54 -10.11 7.63
N LEU A 221 8.30 -11.12 8.49
CA LEU A 221 9.17 -11.54 9.57
C LEU A 221 9.51 -13.02 9.41
N LYS A 222 10.81 -13.32 9.37
CA LYS A 222 11.33 -14.68 9.51
C LYS A 222 11.24 -15.08 10.99
N ASP A 223 10.72 -16.28 11.23
CA ASP A 223 10.52 -16.85 12.57
C ASP A 223 9.80 -15.91 13.55
N ASN A 224 8.95 -15.01 13.03
CA ASN A 224 8.27 -13.94 13.77
C ASN A 224 9.18 -12.98 14.56
N LYS A 225 10.49 -12.94 14.29
CA LYS A 225 11.48 -12.17 15.06
C LYS A 225 12.43 -11.33 14.24
N ILE A 226 12.65 -11.66 12.96
CA ILE A 226 13.65 -10.99 12.12
C ILE A 226 12.98 -10.40 10.90
N LEU A 227 13.14 -9.09 10.69
CA LEU A 227 12.61 -8.42 9.52
C LEU A 227 13.26 -8.94 8.23
N ASN A 228 12.42 -9.36 7.29
CA ASN A 228 12.87 -9.88 6.01
C ASN A 228 12.99 -8.76 4.97
N THR A 229 14.10 -8.02 4.99
CA THR A 229 14.34 -6.91 4.05
C THR A 229 14.63 -7.35 2.61
N ALA A 230 14.81 -8.65 2.36
CA ALA A 230 15.04 -9.19 1.03
C ALA A 230 13.77 -9.18 0.17
N THR A 231 12.59 -9.21 0.80
CA THR A 231 11.31 -9.19 0.12
C THR A 231 10.89 -7.76 -0.21
N LYS A 232 10.65 -7.49 -1.50
CA LYS A 232 10.14 -6.20 -1.99
C LYS A 232 8.61 -6.18 -2.14
N ASP A 233 7.97 -7.33 -2.00
CA ASP A 233 6.53 -7.46 -2.09
C ASP A 233 5.84 -7.05 -0.77
N PRO A 234 4.57 -6.61 -0.83
CA PRO A 234 3.76 -6.38 0.36
C PRO A 234 3.57 -7.66 1.18
N ALA A 235 4.07 -7.65 2.42
CA ALA A 235 4.04 -8.81 3.31
C ALA A 235 3.64 -8.47 4.76
N CYS A 236 3.65 -7.19 5.12
CA CYS A 236 3.49 -6.73 6.50
C CYS A 236 2.12 -6.11 6.77
N VAL A 237 1.68 -6.27 8.01
CA VAL A 237 0.59 -5.52 8.65
C VAL A 237 1.19 -4.77 9.83
N LEU A 238 0.75 -3.53 10.04
CA LEU A 238 1.23 -2.68 11.13
C LEU A 238 0.15 -2.54 12.19
N TYR A 239 0.53 -2.76 13.44
CA TYR A 239 -0.29 -2.59 14.63
C TYR A 239 0.25 -1.40 15.42
N VAL A 240 -0.63 -0.47 15.78
CA VAL A 240 -0.27 0.76 16.46
C VAL A 240 -1.17 0.92 17.67
N LYS A 241 -0.62 0.86 18.87
CA LYS A 241 -1.39 0.97 20.11
C LYS A 241 -2.13 2.31 20.15
N LEU A 242 -3.40 2.28 20.56
CA LEU A 242 -4.16 3.49 20.81
C LEU A 242 -3.55 4.29 21.97
#